data_AF-A0A2E7D9Q2-F1
#
_entry.id   AF-A0A2E7D9Q2-F1
#
_cell.length_a   1.000
_cell.length_b   1.000
_cell.length_c   1.000
_cell.angle_alpha   90.00
_cell.angle_beta   90.00
_cell.angle_gamma   90.00
#
_symmetry.space_group_name_H-M   'P 1'
#
loop_
_entity.id
_entity.type
_entity.pdbx_description
1 polymer ?
#
loop_
_entity_poly.entity_id
_entity_poly.type
_entity_poly.pdbx_seq_one_letter_code
_entity_poly.pdbx_strand_id
1 'polypeptide(L)'
;MTEPKTDFDAGFSLKDYNDLVVGAFRSGLGGTSEPAKDAKTAAGAAAMETVMYASIDGNDVAYLILIVDTGDHYHQVLTWTLKNSFSKHRATLQKVAASLKATSTP
;
A
#
# COMPACT_ATOMS: atom_id res chain seq x y z
N MET A 1 -5.69 6.30 3.50
CA MET A 1 -5.07 7.06 4.61
C MET A 1 -4.15 8.10 4.02
N THR A 2 -3.86 9.18 4.75
CA THR A 2 -3.03 10.29 4.26
C THR A 2 -2.35 10.94 5.45
N GLU A 3 -1.04 11.09 5.35
CA GLU A 3 -0.16 11.57 6.43
C GLU A 3 0.78 12.62 5.84
N PRO A 4 0.88 13.82 6.46
CA PRO A 4 1.79 14.85 5.99
C PRO A 4 3.24 14.40 6.24
N LYS A 5 4.13 14.68 5.29
CA LYS A 5 5.56 14.35 5.43
C LYS A 5 6.24 15.05 6.60
N THR A 6 5.65 16.15 7.09
CA THR A 6 6.12 16.89 8.26
C THR A 6 6.00 16.12 9.58
N ASP A 7 5.22 15.03 9.61
CA ASP A 7 5.09 14.16 10.78
C ASP A 7 6.24 13.16 10.91
N PHE A 8 7.16 13.13 9.93
CA PHE A 8 8.30 12.22 9.86
C PHE A 8 9.62 12.99 9.87
N ASP A 9 10.70 12.29 10.22
CA ASP A 9 12.05 12.85 10.20
C ASP A 9 12.45 13.32 8.80
N ALA A 10 13.31 14.35 8.73
CA ALA A 10 13.84 14.82 7.46
C ALA A 10 14.58 13.69 6.71
N GLY A 11 14.20 13.46 5.46
CA GLY A 11 14.78 12.41 4.62
C GLY A 11 14.08 11.06 4.72
N PHE A 12 13.00 10.93 5.50
CA PHE A 12 12.11 9.77 5.45
C PHE A 12 11.63 9.55 4.01
N SER A 13 11.79 8.32 3.49
CA SER A 13 11.55 8.01 2.08
C SER A 13 10.24 7.25 1.87
N LEU A 14 9.81 7.17 0.60
CA LEU A 14 8.69 6.31 0.19
C LEU A 14 8.90 4.84 0.62
N LYS A 15 10.14 4.36 0.55
CA LYS A 15 10.48 3.00 1.00
C LYS A 15 10.35 2.86 2.51
N ASP A 16 10.80 3.85 3.28
CA ASP A 16 10.68 3.81 4.74
C ASP A 16 9.22 3.82 5.18
N TYR A 17 8.37 4.62 4.51
CA TYR A 17 6.94 4.61 4.78
C TYR A 17 6.29 3.26 4.40
N ASN A 18 6.65 2.68 3.25
CA ASN A 18 6.18 1.33 2.88
C ASN A 18 6.60 0.29 3.92
N ASP A 19 7.86 0.31 4.36
CA ASP A 19 8.39 -0.64 5.34
C ASP A 19 7.75 -0.46 6.71
N LEU A 20 7.45 0.77 7.12
CA LEU A 20 6.68 1.07 8.33
C LEU A 20 5.28 0.45 8.28
N VAL A 21 4.53 0.70 7.19
CA VAL A 21 3.15 0.18 7.02
C VAL A 21 3.16 -1.34 6.94
N VAL A 22 4.00 -1.93 6.09
CA VAL A 22 4.11 -3.38 5.92
C VAL A 22 4.58 -4.03 7.21
N GLY A 23 5.53 -3.42 7.92
CA GLY A 23 6.00 -3.87 9.23
C GLY A 23 4.88 -3.90 10.27
N ALA A 24 4.07 -2.85 10.35
CA ALA A 24 2.91 -2.79 11.24
C ALA A 24 1.89 -3.88 10.92
N PHE A 25 1.57 -4.09 9.64
CA PHE A 25 0.67 -5.16 9.22
C PHE A 25 1.22 -6.55 9.56
N ARG A 26 2.52 -6.81 9.32
CA ARG A 26 3.15 -8.10 9.69
C ARG A 26 3.17 -8.32 11.20
N SER A 27 3.43 -7.28 11.99
CA SER A 27 3.42 -7.39 13.44
C SER A 27 2.03 -7.62 14.01
N GLY A 28 0.99 -7.03 13.39
CA GLY A 28 -0.39 -7.13 13.88
C GLY A 28 -1.14 -8.36 13.37
N LEU A 29 -0.93 -8.77 12.12
CA LEU A 29 -1.66 -9.85 11.45
C LEU A 29 -0.82 -11.12 11.24
N GLY A 30 0.50 -11.04 11.46
CA GLY A 30 1.43 -12.09 11.06
C GLY A 30 1.60 -12.16 9.54
N GLY A 31 2.09 -13.32 9.08
CA GLY A 31 2.12 -13.65 7.65
C GLY A 31 3.38 -13.19 6.89
N THR A 32 3.27 -13.21 5.56
CA THR A 32 4.40 -12.97 4.65
C THR A 32 4.03 -11.94 3.60
N SER A 33 5.05 -11.31 3.00
CA SER A 33 4.86 -10.35 1.91
C SER A 33 5.71 -10.73 0.71
N GLU A 34 5.21 -10.41 -0.48
CA GLU A 34 6.03 -10.30 -1.69
C GLU A 34 7.03 -9.14 -1.52
N PRO A 35 8.17 -9.15 -2.23
CA PRO A 35 9.02 -7.98 -2.34
C PRO A 35 8.22 -6.79 -2.87
N ALA A 36 8.46 -5.62 -2.29
CA ALA A 36 7.87 -4.39 -2.80
C ALA A 36 8.37 -4.10 -4.22
N LYS A 37 7.52 -3.47 -5.03
CA LYS A 37 7.86 -3.08 -6.41
C LYS A 37 7.34 -1.68 -6.71
N ASP A 38 8.01 -1.02 -7.65
CA ASP A 38 7.53 0.24 -8.19
C ASP A 38 6.16 0.07 -8.83
N ALA A 39 5.28 1.04 -8.58
CA ALA A 39 3.93 1.06 -9.08
C ALA A 39 3.64 2.39 -9.78
N LYS A 40 2.66 2.37 -10.68
CA LYS A 40 2.16 3.56 -11.37
C LYS A 40 0.84 3.98 -10.76
N THR A 41 0.66 5.29 -10.59
CA THR A 41 -0.60 5.89 -10.14
C THR A 41 -1.23 6.70 -11.27
N ALA A 42 -2.55 6.92 -11.22
CA ALA A 42 -3.22 7.86 -12.11
C ALA A 42 -2.72 9.31 -11.94
N ALA A 43 -2.14 9.62 -10.78
CA ALA A 43 -1.61 10.94 -10.44
C ALA A 43 -0.19 11.22 -10.97
N GLY A 44 0.48 10.25 -11.61
CA GLY A 44 1.88 10.39 -12.06
C GLY A 44 2.91 10.45 -10.92
N ALA A 45 2.47 10.27 -9.68
CA ALA A 45 3.28 10.25 -8.47
C ALA A 45 4.05 8.94 -8.32
N ALA A 46 5.21 9.00 -7.65
CA ALA A 46 5.99 7.81 -7.28
C ALA A 46 5.18 6.94 -6.31
N ALA A 47 5.20 5.62 -6.52
CA ALA A 47 4.45 4.70 -5.69
C ALA A 47 5.13 3.33 -5.56
N MET A 48 4.87 2.66 -4.44
CA MET A 48 5.31 1.30 -4.17
C MET A 48 4.11 0.41 -3.85
N GLU A 49 4.05 -0.76 -4.49
CA GLU A 49 3.07 -1.82 -4.22
C GLU A 49 3.74 -2.94 -3.42
N THR A 50 3.09 -3.35 -2.35
CA THR A 50 3.42 -4.58 -1.60
C THR A 50 2.19 -5.46 -1.50
N VAL A 51 2.34 -6.76 -1.77
CA VAL A 51 1.31 -7.76 -1.50
C VAL A 51 1.65 -8.49 -0.22
N MET A 52 0.70 -8.58 0.71
CA MET A 52 0.84 -9.35 1.95
C MET A 52 -0.22 -10.44 2.03
N TYR A 53 0.17 -11.59 2.56
CA TYR A 53 -0.71 -12.72 2.86
C TYR A 53 -0.74 -12.96 4.37
N ALA A 54 -1.94 -13.09 4.93
CA ALA A 54 -2.17 -13.37 6.34
C ALA A 54 -3.34 -14.36 6.50
N SER A 55 -3.48 -14.92 7.71
CA SER A 55 -4.65 -15.74 8.07
C SER A 55 -5.34 -15.07 9.27
N ILE A 56 -6.61 -14.70 9.10
CA ILE A 56 -7.39 -13.96 10.09
C ILE A 56 -8.67 -14.76 10.37
N ASP A 57 -8.85 -15.18 11.62
CA ASP A 57 -10.01 -15.98 12.05
C ASP A 57 -10.26 -17.21 11.16
N GLY A 58 -9.18 -17.89 10.75
CA GLY A 58 -9.24 -19.06 9.86
C GLY A 58 -9.45 -18.75 8.37
N ASN A 59 -9.45 -17.47 7.98
CA ASN A 59 -9.58 -17.03 6.59
C ASN A 59 -8.23 -16.54 6.05
N ASP A 60 -7.74 -17.18 5.00
CA ASP A 60 -6.55 -16.72 4.29
C ASP A 60 -6.89 -15.51 3.41
N VAL A 61 -6.24 -14.39 3.67
CA VAL A 61 -6.45 -13.12 2.99
C VAL A 61 -5.19 -12.67 2.26
N ALA A 62 -5.39 -11.88 1.20
CA ALA A 62 -4.34 -11.18 0.49
C ALA A 62 -4.65 -9.68 0.47
N TYR A 63 -3.73 -8.89 1.02
CA TYR A 63 -3.73 -7.43 0.97
C TYR A 63 -2.84 -6.96 -0.16
N LEU A 64 -3.33 -6.00 -0.94
CA LEU A 64 -2.52 -5.20 -1.84
C LEU A 64 -2.47 -3.78 -1.26
N ILE A 65 -1.27 -3.41 -0.82
CA ILE A 65 -0.95 -2.14 -0.20
C ILE A 65 -0.21 -1.31 -1.25
N LEU A 66 -0.76 -0.15 -1.58
CA LEU A 66 -0.13 0.84 -2.43
C LEU A 66 0.20 2.08 -1.60
N ILE A 67 1.48 2.41 -1.51
CA ILE A 67 1.94 3.67 -0.94
C ILE A 67 2.25 4.64 -2.08
N VAL A 68 1.76 5.86 -1.99
CA VAL A 68 1.97 6.93 -2.95
C VAL A 68 2.64 8.11 -2.26
N ASP A 69 3.72 8.59 -2.84
CA ASP A 69 4.39 9.82 -2.43
C ASP A 69 3.87 10.97 -3.31
N THR A 70 3.04 11.83 -2.72
CA THR A 70 2.80 13.17 -3.28
C THR A 70 3.71 14.14 -2.53
N GLY A 71 4.16 15.22 -3.17
CA GLY A 71 5.23 16.09 -2.65
C GLY A 71 5.19 16.35 -1.14
N ASP A 72 4.00 16.62 -0.60
CA ASP A 72 3.79 16.96 0.81
C ASP A 72 3.24 15.82 1.69
N HIS A 73 2.77 14.72 1.11
CA HIS A 73 2.08 13.65 1.85
C HIS A 73 2.47 12.24 1.38
N TYR A 74 2.43 11.29 2.32
CA TYR A 74 2.28 9.89 2.00
C TYR A 74 0.81 9.51 1.99
N HIS A 75 0.41 8.69 1.01
CA HIS A 75 -0.93 8.13 0.96
C HIS A 75 -0.84 6.62 0.94
N GLN A 76 -1.65 5.99 1.78
CA GLN A 76 -1.85 4.54 1.77
C GLN A 76 -3.22 4.21 1.16
N VAL A 77 -3.22 3.37 0.12
CA VAL A 77 -4.41 2.71 -0.41
C VAL A 77 -4.30 1.22 -0.17
N LEU A 78 -5.27 0.65 0.52
CA LEU A 78 -5.33 -0.78 0.82
C LEU A 78 -6.54 -1.38 0.14
N THR A 79 -6.30 -2.46 -0.60
CA THR A 79 -7.34 -3.30 -1.18
C THR A 79 -7.08 -4.73 -0.74
N TRP A 80 -8.11 -5.56 -0.62
CA TRP A 80 -7.93 -6.92 -0.16
C TRP A 80 -9.00 -7.87 -0.70
N THR A 81 -8.69 -9.16 -0.66
CA THR A 81 -9.62 -10.24 -0.98
C THR A 81 -9.16 -11.54 -0.30
N LEU A 82 -9.92 -12.62 -0.44
CA LEU A 82 -9.48 -13.94 -0.01
C LEU A 82 -8.29 -14.39 -0.87
N LYS A 83 -7.31 -15.07 -0.26
CA LYS A 83 -6.08 -15.51 -0.92
C LYS A 83 -6.37 -16.35 -2.17
N ASN A 84 -7.36 -17.24 -2.11
CA ASN A 84 -7.78 -18.07 -3.25
C ASN A 84 -8.39 -17.27 -4.41
N SER A 85 -8.85 -16.04 -4.15
CA SER A 85 -9.47 -15.13 -5.10
C SER A 85 -8.49 -14.06 -5.59
N PHE A 86 -7.31 -13.95 -4.96
CA PHE A 86 -6.34 -12.92 -5.24
C PHE A 86 -5.85 -12.96 -6.69
N SER A 87 -5.45 -14.12 -7.21
CA SER A 87 -4.98 -14.22 -8.61
C SER A 87 -6.04 -13.75 -9.61
N LYS A 88 -7.33 -13.99 -9.33
CA LYS A 88 -8.44 -13.56 -10.18
C LYS A 88 -8.68 -12.05 -10.09
N HIS A 89 -8.51 -11.46 -8.90
CA HIS A 89 -8.86 -10.07 -8.64
C HIS A 89 -7.67 -9.11 -8.65
N ARG A 90 -6.41 -9.59 -8.70
CA ARG A 90 -5.20 -8.78 -8.57
C ARG A 90 -5.22 -7.58 -9.51
N ALA A 91 -5.52 -7.77 -10.79
CA ALA A 91 -5.58 -6.68 -11.76
C ALA A 91 -6.65 -5.62 -11.42
N THR A 92 -7.82 -6.05 -10.93
CA THR A 92 -8.88 -5.13 -10.50
C THR A 92 -8.47 -4.38 -9.23
N LEU A 93 -7.90 -5.07 -8.24
CA LEU A 93 -7.40 -4.48 -7.00
C LEU A 93 -6.31 -3.44 -7.29
N GLN A 94 -5.38 -3.75 -8.21
CA GLN A 94 -4.35 -2.81 -8.68
C GLN A 94 -4.96 -1.57 -9.33
N LYS A 95 -5.96 -1.73 -10.20
CA LYS A 95 -6.65 -0.60 -10.82
C LYS A 95 -7.36 0.29 -9.80
N VAL A 96 -8.02 -0.32 -8.81
CA VAL A 96 -8.69 0.43 -7.73
C VAL A 96 -7.65 1.14 -6.86
N ALA A 97 -6.56 0.47 -6.50
CA ALA A 97 -5.50 1.09 -5.71
C ALA A 97 -4.86 2.28 -6.45
N ALA A 98 -4.57 2.11 -7.75
CA ALA A 98 -3.97 3.14 -8.59
C ALA A 98 -4.93 4.27 -9.00
N SER A 99 -6.23 4.17 -8.69
CA SER A 99 -7.21 5.21 -9.01
C SER A 99 -7.18 6.41 -8.06
N LEU A 100 -6.29 6.40 -7.05
CA LEU A 100 -6.04 7.57 -6.22
C LEU A 100 -5.63 8.74 -7.13
N LYS A 101 -6.43 9.79 -7.09
CA LYS A 101 -6.11 11.07 -7.71
C LYS A 101 -5.47 11.93 -6.64
N ALA A 102 -4.36 12.59 -6.98
CA ALA A 102 -3.85 13.66 -6.14
C ALA A 102 -4.95 14.71 -6.04
N THR A 103 -5.49 14.92 -4.84
CA THR A 103 -6.27 16.10 -4.56
C THR A 103 -5.26 17.22 -4.38
N SER A 104 -5.15 18.10 -5.37
CA SER A 104 -4.49 19.39 -5.18
C SER A 104 -5.18 20.07 -4.00
N THR A 105 -4.50 20.17 -2.86
CA THR A 105 -4.92 21.09 -1.81
C THR A 105 -4.78 22.50 -2.39
N PRO A 106 -5.85 23.32 -2.41
CA PRO A 106 -5.77 24.70 -2.85
C PRO A 106 -4.87 25.56 -1.95
#